data_AF-A0A417IPT7-F1
#
_entry.id   AF-A0A417IPT7-F1
#
_cell.length_a   1.000
_cell.length_b   1.000
_cell.length_c   1.000
_cell.angle_alpha   90.00
_cell.angle_beta   90.00
_cell.angle_gamma   90.00
#
_symmetry.space_group_name_H-M   'P 1'
#
loop_
_entity.id
_entity.type
_entity.pdbx_description
1 polymer ?
#
loop_
_entity_poly.entity_id
_entity_poly.type
_entity_poly.pdbx_seq_one_letter_code
_entity_poly.pdbx_strand_id
1 'polypeptide(L)'
;MKKEITSILCAAAITCSAGAANVSNFSDVRPSDWYHDAVNYVCENGLMNGTSDTAFSPNATTSRGMIVTILYRLAGSPDMPESNWGYPYADVDTNAYYSAPVYWARMNDLVTGYSDTQFGPNDAITREQLTAILYRYADHLGLDTDTGFIPDKYYDFSDYQSVSRYATNAMSWCVNKGIVSGSDGKLNPHGTATRAEVATMLMNAENILDANEPTEPETPVSPDGQPVPDDTDNETADDNQTVTDEISLRPIGKSAVDEYGGYWDYDLSNATFDAINDLREENGLPRLTYSLKVQEWADTRSREIWIVDERDGDISHTRPDGSVFASVGYGCNAENALIGLITTNAQENLNKWYGSQGHRENMLNTRSKTTAVSAYVQGEKVYALQLFDKLTITELNNR
;
A
#
# COMPACT_ATOMS: atom_id res chain seq x y z
N MET A 1 -8.87 -13.95 30.64
CA MET A 1 -10.17 -14.17 29.99
C MET A 1 -10.04 -13.70 28.55
N LYS A 2 -9.77 -14.63 27.63
CA LYS A 2 -9.73 -14.33 26.19
C LYS A 2 -11.17 -14.11 25.74
N LYS A 3 -11.48 -12.93 25.17
CA LYS A 3 -12.74 -12.72 24.48
C LYS A 3 -12.56 -13.33 23.08
N GLU A 4 -13.07 -14.54 22.91
CA GLU A 4 -13.30 -15.09 21.58
C GLU A 4 -14.38 -14.24 20.90
N ILE A 5 -14.01 -13.56 19.83
CA ILE A 5 -14.96 -12.91 18.94
C ILE A 5 -15.35 -13.98 17.93
N THR A 6 -16.45 -14.67 18.23
CA THR A 6 -17.12 -15.58 17.31
C THR A 6 -17.65 -14.75 16.14
N SER A 7 -17.03 -14.87 14.97
CA SER A 7 -17.54 -14.31 13.72
C SER A 7 -18.79 -15.10 13.33
N ILE A 8 -19.96 -14.50 13.59
CA ILE A 8 -21.24 -15.01 13.07
C ILE A 8 -21.39 -14.43 11.66
N LEU A 9 -20.97 -15.22 10.66
CA LEU A 9 -21.37 -15.03 9.28
C LEU A 9 -22.87 -15.33 9.16
N CYS A 10 -23.70 -14.31 9.36
CA CYS A 10 -25.08 -14.34 8.89
C CYS A 10 -25.07 -14.04 7.39
N ALA A 11 -24.95 -15.09 6.57
CA ALA A 11 -25.24 -15.02 5.14
C ALA A 11 -26.75 -14.77 4.94
N ALA A 12 -27.18 -13.53 5.12
CA ALA A 12 -28.42 -13.06 4.53
C ALA A 12 -28.09 -12.70 3.08
N ALA A 13 -28.25 -13.67 2.17
CA ALA A 13 -28.31 -13.40 0.74
C ALA A 13 -29.58 -12.57 0.48
N ILE A 14 -29.48 -11.25 0.67
CA ILE A 14 -30.39 -10.31 0.03
C ILE A 14 -29.94 -10.30 -1.42
N THR A 15 -30.57 -11.15 -2.23
CA THR A 15 -30.53 -11.03 -3.69
C THR A 15 -31.19 -9.70 -4.04
N CYS A 16 -30.40 -8.63 -4.08
CA CYS A 16 -30.75 -7.47 -4.86
C CYS A 16 -30.60 -7.90 -6.33
N SER A 17 -31.65 -8.52 -6.87
CA SER A 17 -31.79 -8.84 -8.28
C SER A 17 -31.97 -7.55 -9.08
N ALA A 18 -30.92 -6.75 -9.14
CA ALA A 18 -30.69 -5.91 -10.31
C ALA A 18 -30.39 -6.89 -11.44
N GLY A 19 -31.33 -7.06 -12.37
CA GLY A 19 -31.18 -8.02 -13.46
C GLY A 19 -29.86 -7.77 -14.17
N ALA A 20 -28.99 -8.79 -14.22
CA ALA A 20 -27.74 -8.70 -14.96
C ALA A 20 -28.05 -8.29 -16.40
N ALA A 21 -27.58 -7.12 -16.81
CA ALA A 21 -27.77 -6.67 -18.18
C ALA A 21 -26.98 -7.61 -19.10
N ASN A 22 -27.66 -8.28 -20.02
CA ASN A 22 -27.01 -9.17 -20.98
C ASN A 22 -26.21 -8.32 -21.97
N VAL A 23 -24.93 -8.65 -22.18
CA VAL A 23 -24.05 -7.91 -23.11
C VAL A 23 -24.59 -7.88 -24.54
N SER A 24 -25.37 -8.88 -24.93
CA SER A 24 -26.08 -8.93 -26.22
C SER A 24 -27.08 -7.79 -26.43
N ASN A 25 -27.46 -7.05 -25.38
CA ASN A 25 -28.33 -5.87 -25.48
C ASN A 25 -27.56 -4.58 -25.82
N PHE A 26 -26.24 -4.55 -25.63
CA PHE A 26 -25.44 -3.36 -25.86
C PHE A 26 -25.05 -3.23 -27.34
N SER A 27 -25.62 -2.22 -28.00
CA SER A 27 -25.36 -1.94 -29.42
C SER A 27 -23.94 -1.44 -29.71
N ASP A 28 -23.24 -0.96 -28.68
CA ASP A 28 -21.88 -0.44 -28.70
C ASP A 28 -20.82 -1.46 -28.21
N VAL A 29 -21.19 -2.74 -28.08
CA VAL A 29 -20.29 -3.84 -27.73
C VAL A 29 -20.52 -5.00 -28.70
N ARG A 30 -19.61 -5.19 -29.66
CA ARG A 30 -19.71 -6.24 -30.68
C ARG A 30 -18.84 -7.43 -30.28
N PRO A 31 -19.19 -8.67 -30.68
CA PRO A 31 -18.37 -9.86 -30.42
C PRO A 31 -16.92 -9.78 -30.92
N SER A 32 -16.63 -8.89 -31.87
CA SER A 32 -15.28 -8.66 -32.41
C SER A 32 -14.47 -7.60 -31.65
N ASP A 33 -15.08 -6.89 -30.70
CA ASP A 33 -14.39 -5.83 -29.97
C ASP A 33 -13.48 -6.44 -28.90
N TRP A 34 -12.27 -5.88 -28.75
CA TRP A 34 -11.25 -6.42 -27.83
C TRP A 34 -11.69 -6.46 -26.36
N TYR A 35 -12.67 -5.64 -25.99
CA TYR A 35 -13.24 -5.58 -24.64
C TYR A 35 -14.53 -6.39 -24.49
N HIS A 36 -15.02 -7.07 -25.52
CA HIS A 36 -16.31 -7.79 -25.47
C HIS A 36 -16.39 -8.72 -24.26
N ASP A 37 -15.39 -9.59 -24.09
CA ASP A 37 -15.39 -10.59 -23.02
C ASP A 37 -15.22 -9.94 -21.64
N ALA A 38 -14.43 -8.87 -21.57
CA ALA A 38 -14.27 -8.08 -20.35
C ALA A 38 -15.57 -7.40 -19.92
N VAL A 39 -16.33 -6.85 -20.87
CA VAL A 39 -17.67 -6.30 -20.61
C VAL A 39 -18.62 -7.40 -20.16
N ASN A 40 -18.55 -8.58 -20.78
CA ASN A 40 -19.36 -9.73 -20.36
C ASN A 40 -19.06 -10.15 -18.92
N TYR A 41 -17.79 -10.29 -18.58
CA TYR A 41 -17.32 -10.62 -17.24
C TYR A 41 -17.88 -9.65 -16.19
N VAL A 42 -17.70 -8.33 -16.37
CA VAL A 42 -18.14 -7.36 -15.35
C VAL A 42 -19.65 -7.24 -15.25
N CYS A 43 -20.40 -7.53 -16.32
CA CYS A 43 -21.86 -7.50 -16.28
C CYS A 43 -22.45 -8.78 -15.66
N GLU A 44 -21.91 -9.96 -16.00
CA GLU A 44 -22.33 -11.24 -15.41
C GLU A 44 -22.08 -11.29 -13.91
N ASN A 45 -20.94 -10.74 -13.46
CA ASN A 45 -20.60 -10.64 -12.04
C ASN A 45 -21.25 -9.42 -11.33
N GLY A 46 -22.10 -8.66 -12.03
CA GLY A 46 -22.82 -7.51 -11.45
C GLY A 46 -21.91 -6.36 -11.00
N LEU A 47 -20.65 -6.32 -11.44
CA LEU A 47 -19.67 -5.30 -11.08
C LEU A 47 -19.97 -3.97 -11.77
N MET A 48 -20.27 -4.02 -13.08
CA MET A 48 -20.59 -2.85 -13.90
C MET A 48 -21.93 -3.03 -14.63
N ASN A 49 -22.69 -1.95 -14.71
CA ASN A 49 -23.93 -1.87 -15.50
C ASN A 49 -23.71 -1.05 -16.76
N GLY A 50 -24.59 -1.22 -17.75
CA GLY A 50 -24.69 -0.29 -18.89
C GLY A 50 -25.03 1.13 -18.45
N THR A 51 -24.71 2.11 -19.28
CA THR A 51 -25.12 3.52 -19.09
C THR A 51 -26.56 3.76 -19.55
N SER A 52 -27.11 2.82 -20.31
CA SER A 52 -28.53 2.70 -20.64
C SER A 52 -28.87 1.23 -20.91
N ASP A 53 -30.14 0.92 -21.15
CA ASP A 53 -30.59 -0.43 -21.51
C ASP A 53 -29.92 -1.00 -22.77
N THR A 54 -29.41 -0.13 -23.66
CA THR A 54 -28.86 -0.51 -24.97
C THR A 54 -27.41 -0.07 -25.19
N ALA A 55 -26.74 0.48 -24.18
CA ALA A 55 -25.36 0.97 -24.30
C ALA A 55 -24.53 0.70 -23.04
N PHE A 56 -23.31 0.21 -23.24
CA PHE A 56 -22.30 0.09 -22.19
C PHE A 56 -21.43 1.35 -22.07
N SER A 57 -21.28 2.11 -23.16
CA SER A 57 -20.36 3.25 -23.31
C SER A 57 -18.89 2.89 -23.02
N PRO A 58 -18.29 1.95 -23.77
CA PRO A 58 -16.95 1.42 -23.49
C PRO A 58 -15.85 2.50 -23.49
N ASN A 59 -15.98 3.52 -24.34
CA ASN A 59 -15.00 4.61 -24.47
C ASN A 59 -15.23 5.78 -23.50
N ALA A 60 -16.31 5.75 -22.70
CA ALA A 60 -16.54 6.81 -21.72
C ALA A 60 -15.54 6.69 -20.57
N THR A 61 -15.08 7.83 -20.08
CA THR A 61 -14.17 7.91 -18.93
C THR A 61 -14.86 7.40 -17.66
N THR A 62 -14.13 6.63 -16.85
CA THR A 62 -14.62 6.14 -15.56
C THR A 62 -14.27 7.11 -14.44
N SER A 63 -15.20 7.36 -13.52
CA SER A 63 -14.95 8.24 -12.37
C SER A 63 -14.44 7.48 -11.14
N ARG A 64 -13.82 8.18 -10.20
CA ARG A 64 -13.43 7.63 -8.88
C ARG A 64 -14.60 7.00 -8.14
N GLY A 65 -15.77 7.65 -8.17
CA GLY A 65 -17.01 7.12 -7.58
C GLY A 65 -17.46 5.80 -8.21
N MET A 66 -17.31 5.65 -9.53
CA MET A 66 -17.58 4.37 -10.20
C MET A 66 -16.62 3.26 -9.75
N ILE A 67 -15.32 3.55 -9.62
CA ILE A 67 -14.33 2.55 -9.20
C ILE A 67 -14.61 2.01 -7.80
N VAL A 68 -14.91 2.89 -6.83
CA VAL A 68 -15.24 2.42 -5.47
C VAL A 68 -16.55 1.65 -5.43
N THR A 69 -17.55 2.02 -6.23
CA THR A 69 -18.78 1.22 -6.37
C THR A 69 -18.50 -0.17 -6.93
N ILE A 70 -17.60 -0.28 -7.91
CA ILE A 70 -17.22 -1.57 -8.48
C ILE A 70 -16.53 -2.44 -7.42
N LEU A 71 -15.54 -1.90 -6.69
CA LEU A 71 -14.88 -2.64 -5.61
C LEU A 71 -15.83 -3.04 -4.49
N TYR A 72 -16.75 -2.16 -4.11
CA TYR A 72 -17.76 -2.46 -3.10
C TYR A 72 -18.65 -3.63 -3.53
N ARG A 73 -19.03 -3.70 -4.81
CA ARG A 73 -19.75 -4.85 -5.37
C ARG A 73 -18.91 -6.11 -5.41
N LEU A 74 -17.63 -5.99 -5.80
CA LEU A 74 -16.67 -7.08 -5.80
C LEU A 74 -16.50 -7.67 -4.40
N ALA A 75 -16.57 -6.85 -3.35
CA ALA A 75 -16.54 -7.27 -1.95
C ALA A 75 -17.88 -7.82 -1.42
N GLY A 76 -18.89 -8.01 -2.28
CA GLY A 76 -20.21 -8.53 -1.90
C GLY A 76 -21.16 -7.48 -1.31
N SER A 77 -20.89 -6.18 -1.52
CA SER A 77 -21.70 -5.05 -1.01
C SER A 77 -21.92 -5.08 0.51
N PRO A 78 -20.84 -5.10 1.32
CA PRO A 78 -20.92 -5.22 2.78
C PRO A 78 -21.66 -4.03 3.41
N ASP A 79 -22.47 -4.29 4.44
CA ASP A 79 -23.32 -3.26 5.05
C ASP A 79 -22.52 -2.04 5.54
N MET A 80 -22.95 -0.84 5.14
CA MET A 80 -22.27 0.42 5.42
C MET A 80 -23.29 1.53 5.73
N PRO A 81 -23.97 1.45 6.89
CA PRO A 81 -24.98 2.42 7.28
C PRO A 81 -24.38 3.81 7.53
N GLU A 82 -25.16 4.87 7.27
CA GLU A 82 -24.72 6.26 7.41
C GLU A 82 -24.13 6.59 8.80
N SER A 83 -24.59 5.90 9.85
CA SER A 83 -24.06 6.05 11.21
C SER A 83 -22.57 5.71 11.34
N ASN A 84 -22.02 4.94 10.39
CA ASN A 84 -20.62 4.48 10.41
C ASN A 84 -19.69 5.38 9.60
N TRP A 85 -20.21 6.38 8.86
CA TRP A 85 -19.43 7.14 7.89
C TRP A 85 -18.43 8.11 8.52
N GLY A 86 -18.56 8.40 9.82
CA GLY A 86 -17.65 9.29 10.55
C GLY A 86 -17.74 10.74 10.04
N TYR A 87 -16.64 11.27 9.53
CA TYR A 87 -16.57 12.62 8.93
C TYR A 87 -16.95 12.57 7.45
N PRO A 88 -18.12 13.12 7.04
CA PRO A 88 -18.57 13.02 5.67
C PRO A 88 -17.83 14.01 4.75
N TYR A 89 -17.49 13.54 3.55
CA TYR A 89 -17.01 14.41 2.47
C TYR A 89 -18.15 15.32 1.98
N ALA A 90 -17.86 16.59 1.78
CA ALA A 90 -18.85 17.61 1.40
C ALA A 90 -19.36 17.43 -0.04
N ASP A 91 -18.57 16.77 -0.90
CA ASP A 91 -18.88 16.49 -2.30
C ASP A 91 -19.48 15.10 -2.55
N VAL A 92 -19.81 14.36 -1.49
CA VAL A 92 -20.48 13.06 -1.57
C VAL A 92 -21.93 13.23 -1.15
N ASP A 93 -22.84 13.24 -2.14
CA ASP A 93 -24.29 13.18 -1.88
C ASP A 93 -24.62 11.85 -1.19
N THR A 94 -25.28 11.93 -0.03
CA THR A 94 -25.63 10.75 0.78
C THR A 94 -26.54 9.77 0.04
N ASN A 95 -27.34 10.26 -0.92
CA ASN A 95 -28.26 9.45 -1.72
C ASN A 95 -27.63 8.94 -3.03
N ALA A 96 -26.39 9.31 -3.34
CA ALA A 96 -25.73 8.84 -4.55
C ALA A 96 -25.38 7.35 -4.45
N TYR A 97 -25.40 6.64 -5.58
CA TYR A 97 -25.05 5.22 -5.64
C TYR A 97 -23.62 4.89 -5.14
N TYR A 98 -22.75 5.89 -5.12
CA TYR A 98 -21.36 5.76 -4.65
C TYR A 98 -21.18 6.16 -3.18
N SER A 99 -22.21 6.63 -2.47
CA SER A 99 -22.06 7.15 -1.11
C SER A 99 -21.52 6.09 -0.13
N ALA A 100 -22.26 5.01 0.10
CA ALA A 100 -21.82 3.88 0.91
C ALA A 100 -20.48 3.26 0.40
N PRO A 101 -20.30 3.01 -0.92
CA PRO A 101 -19.02 2.56 -1.46
C PRO A 101 -17.81 3.45 -1.13
N VAL A 102 -17.96 4.77 -1.16
CA VAL A 102 -16.87 5.71 -0.82
C VAL A 102 -16.44 5.52 0.63
N TYR A 103 -17.39 5.48 1.57
CA TYR A 103 -17.06 5.34 2.99
C TYR A 103 -16.54 3.95 3.32
N TRP A 104 -17.10 2.90 2.73
CA TRP A 104 -16.56 1.56 2.88
C TRP A 104 -15.11 1.47 2.38
N ALA A 105 -14.83 1.99 1.19
CA ALA A 105 -13.49 1.95 0.63
C ALA A 105 -12.50 2.80 1.45
N ARG A 106 -12.95 3.93 1.99
CA ARG A 106 -12.14 4.76 2.91
C ARG A 106 -11.84 4.02 4.21
N MET A 107 -12.84 3.43 4.86
CA MET A 107 -12.68 2.76 6.17
C MET A 107 -11.79 1.51 6.10
N ASN A 108 -11.66 0.92 4.91
CA ASN A 108 -10.77 -0.22 4.66
C ASN A 108 -9.43 0.20 4.04
N ASP A 109 -9.07 1.48 4.13
CA ASP A 109 -7.81 2.04 3.62
C ASP A 109 -7.55 1.78 2.11
N LEU A 110 -8.61 1.56 1.31
CA LEU A 110 -8.52 1.30 -0.13
C LEU A 110 -8.36 2.59 -0.94
N VAL A 111 -9.00 3.67 -0.47
CA VAL A 111 -8.96 5.00 -1.09
C VAL A 111 -8.80 6.09 -0.05
N THR A 112 -8.28 7.23 -0.51
CA THR A 112 -8.26 8.48 0.24
C THR A 112 -8.98 9.57 -0.56
N GLY A 113 -9.50 10.57 0.15
CA GLY A 113 -9.98 11.81 -0.44
C GLY A 113 -8.82 12.75 -0.81
N TYR A 114 -9.10 13.77 -1.61
CA TYR A 114 -8.15 14.86 -1.86
C TYR A 114 -7.94 15.77 -0.64
N SER A 115 -8.88 15.74 0.30
CA SER A 115 -8.76 16.35 1.63
C SER A 115 -9.73 15.67 2.59
N ASP A 116 -9.74 16.09 3.86
CA ASP A 116 -10.70 15.63 4.87
C ASP A 116 -12.17 15.90 4.50
N THR A 117 -12.42 16.79 3.54
CA THR A 117 -13.77 17.21 3.14
C THR A 117 -14.10 16.99 1.66
N GLN A 118 -13.15 16.49 0.85
CA GLN A 118 -13.33 16.33 -0.60
C GLN A 118 -12.84 14.96 -1.06
N PHE A 119 -13.71 14.17 -1.70
CA PHE A 119 -13.35 12.86 -2.27
C PHE A 119 -13.06 12.88 -3.77
N GLY A 120 -13.79 13.71 -4.52
CA GLY A 120 -13.79 13.77 -5.98
C GLY A 120 -14.54 12.62 -6.67
N PRO A 121 -15.80 12.28 -6.32
CA PRO A 121 -16.47 11.10 -6.86
C PRO A 121 -16.75 11.18 -8.37
N ASN A 122 -16.85 12.39 -8.92
CA ASN A 122 -17.11 12.63 -10.34
C ASN A 122 -15.82 12.82 -11.15
N ASP A 123 -14.67 12.91 -10.50
CA ASP A 123 -13.40 13.11 -11.19
C ASP A 123 -12.96 11.82 -11.89
N ALA A 124 -12.36 11.99 -13.07
CA ALA A 124 -11.85 10.89 -13.87
C ALA A 124 -10.74 10.15 -13.10
N ILE A 125 -10.83 8.82 -13.05
CA ILE A 125 -9.77 8.01 -12.43
C ILE A 125 -8.56 7.96 -13.36
N THR A 126 -7.37 8.24 -12.82
CA THR A 126 -6.12 7.99 -13.55
C THR A 126 -5.72 6.51 -13.48
N ARG A 127 -4.93 6.04 -14.44
CA ARG A 127 -4.48 4.65 -14.49
C ARG A 127 -3.65 4.28 -13.26
N GLU A 128 -2.80 5.19 -12.77
CA GLU A 128 -2.02 4.97 -11.53
C GLU A 128 -2.89 4.94 -10.25
N GLN A 129 -4.00 5.70 -10.22
CA GLN A 129 -4.93 5.64 -9.09
C GLN A 129 -5.69 4.32 -9.10
N LEU A 130 -6.11 3.85 -10.28
CA LEU A 130 -6.79 2.57 -10.43
C LEU A 130 -5.90 1.40 -9.98
N THR A 131 -4.62 1.37 -10.38
CA THR A 131 -3.70 0.32 -9.92
C THR A 131 -3.43 0.39 -8.42
N ALA A 132 -3.24 1.59 -7.87
CA ALA A 132 -3.08 1.76 -6.42
C ALA A 132 -4.28 1.23 -5.63
N ILE A 133 -5.49 1.43 -6.14
CA ILE A 133 -6.73 0.95 -5.55
C ILE A 133 -6.84 -0.58 -5.62
N LEU A 134 -6.56 -1.18 -6.79
CA LEU A 134 -6.58 -2.64 -6.95
C LEU A 134 -5.51 -3.32 -6.08
N TYR A 135 -4.33 -2.74 -5.99
CA TYR A 135 -3.24 -3.21 -5.14
C TYR A 135 -3.62 -3.19 -3.66
N ARG A 136 -4.21 -2.09 -3.18
CA ARG A 136 -4.70 -1.99 -1.79
C ARG A 136 -5.84 -2.97 -1.53
N TYR A 137 -6.70 -3.21 -2.51
CA TYR A 137 -7.76 -4.20 -2.38
C TYR A 137 -7.20 -5.62 -2.26
N ALA A 138 -6.18 -5.97 -3.06
CA ALA A 138 -5.48 -7.24 -2.91
C ALA A 138 -4.81 -7.39 -1.54
N ASP A 139 -4.15 -6.32 -1.06
CA ASP A 139 -3.54 -6.24 0.29
C ASP A 139 -4.60 -6.45 1.39
N HIS A 140 -5.78 -5.83 1.23
CA HIS A 140 -6.91 -5.98 2.15
C HIS A 140 -7.46 -7.41 2.20
N LEU A 141 -7.42 -8.13 1.09
CA LEU A 141 -7.77 -9.56 1.03
C LEU A 141 -6.67 -10.48 1.60
N GLY A 142 -5.52 -9.93 2.02
CA GLY A 142 -4.39 -10.70 2.52
C GLY A 142 -3.60 -11.43 1.42
N LEU A 143 -3.77 -11.01 0.17
CA LEU A 143 -3.08 -11.62 -0.98
C LEU A 143 -1.62 -11.18 -1.05
N ASP A 144 -0.80 -12.00 -1.70
CA ASP A 144 0.60 -11.66 -1.94
C ASP A 144 0.73 -10.45 -2.89
N THR A 145 1.04 -9.32 -2.26
CA THR A 145 1.30 -8.03 -2.90
C THR A 145 2.79 -7.69 -2.94
N ASP A 146 3.65 -8.66 -2.64
CA ASP A 146 5.09 -8.56 -2.87
C ASP A 146 5.37 -8.68 -4.38
N THR A 147 6.27 -7.85 -4.87
CA THR A 147 6.75 -7.92 -6.25
C THR A 147 8.08 -8.67 -6.36
N GLY A 148 8.72 -8.99 -5.23
CA GLY A 148 9.99 -9.71 -5.17
C GLY A 148 11.10 -9.09 -6.03
N PHE A 149 12.16 -9.87 -6.27
CA PHE A 149 13.27 -9.55 -7.18
C PHE A 149 13.00 -10.14 -8.57
N ILE A 150 11.84 -9.83 -9.17
CA ILE A 150 11.56 -10.22 -10.56
C ILE A 150 12.18 -9.16 -11.49
N PRO A 151 12.83 -9.52 -12.62
CA PRO A 151 13.17 -8.56 -13.67
C PRO A 151 11.87 -7.94 -14.18
N ASP A 152 11.56 -6.77 -13.64
CA ASP A 152 10.21 -6.23 -13.60
C ASP A 152 9.79 -5.77 -15.01
N LYS A 153 8.76 -6.41 -15.57
CA LYS A 153 8.17 -6.02 -16.88
C LYS A 153 7.71 -4.56 -16.87
N TYR A 154 7.54 -3.97 -15.69
CA TYR A 154 7.33 -2.53 -15.51
C TYR A 154 8.41 -1.68 -16.17
N TYR A 155 9.68 -2.09 -16.13
CA TYR A 155 10.78 -1.35 -16.73
C TYR A 155 10.84 -1.47 -18.26
N ASP A 156 10.06 -2.38 -18.86
CA ASP A 156 9.94 -2.49 -20.32
C ASP A 156 9.12 -1.33 -20.92
N PHE A 157 8.36 -0.60 -20.09
CA PHE A 157 7.52 0.51 -20.53
C PHE A 157 8.32 1.81 -20.60
N SER A 158 8.27 2.49 -21.74
CA SER A 158 9.07 3.70 -21.99
C SER A 158 8.78 4.88 -21.06
N ASP A 159 7.65 4.88 -20.35
CA ASP A 159 7.19 5.92 -19.46
C ASP A 159 7.10 5.47 -17.99
N TYR A 160 7.74 4.36 -17.61
CA TYR A 160 7.71 3.84 -16.23
C TYR A 160 8.14 4.89 -15.18
N GLN A 161 9.04 5.80 -15.55
CA GLN A 161 9.53 6.88 -14.68
C GLN A 161 8.47 7.98 -14.42
N SER A 162 7.40 8.02 -15.23
CA SER A 162 6.30 8.98 -15.06
C SER A 162 5.26 8.50 -14.05
N VAL A 163 5.33 7.25 -13.58
CA VAL A 163 4.43 6.73 -12.56
C VAL A 163 4.73 7.43 -11.24
N SER A 164 3.70 8.00 -10.62
CA SER A 164 3.86 8.65 -9.33
C SER A 164 4.37 7.66 -8.28
N ARG A 165 5.26 8.13 -7.39
CA ARG A 165 5.90 7.29 -6.36
C ARG A 165 4.92 6.47 -5.53
N TYR A 166 3.77 7.04 -5.15
CA TYR A 166 2.74 6.34 -4.37
C TYR A 166 2.13 5.14 -5.09
N ALA A 167 2.23 5.10 -6.42
CA ALA A 167 1.65 4.07 -7.28
C ALA A 167 2.71 3.15 -7.91
N THR A 168 4.01 3.37 -7.71
CA THR A 168 5.08 2.56 -8.32
C THR A 168 4.94 1.07 -8.01
N ASN A 169 4.85 0.70 -6.72
CA ASN A 169 4.70 -0.71 -6.32
C ASN A 169 3.39 -1.30 -6.84
N ALA A 170 2.31 -0.54 -6.80
CA ALA A 170 1.00 -0.98 -7.27
C ALA A 170 0.99 -1.22 -8.78
N MET A 171 1.56 -0.29 -9.56
CA MET A 171 1.69 -0.41 -11.01
C MET A 171 2.60 -1.57 -11.39
N SER A 172 3.76 -1.71 -10.73
CA SER A 172 4.66 -2.85 -10.92
C SER A 172 3.96 -4.18 -10.64
N TRP A 173 3.28 -4.30 -9.49
CA TRP A 173 2.49 -5.49 -9.14
C TRP A 173 1.42 -5.79 -10.19
N CYS A 174 0.64 -4.78 -10.60
CA CYS A 174 -0.38 -4.95 -11.64
C CYS A 174 0.21 -5.39 -12.99
N VAL A 175 1.38 -4.86 -13.37
CA VAL A 175 2.07 -5.26 -14.61
C VAL A 175 2.56 -6.70 -14.51
N ASN A 176 3.23 -7.07 -13.42
CA ASN A 176 3.81 -8.40 -13.24
C ASN A 176 2.74 -9.50 -13.12
N LYS A 177 1.61 -9.20 -12.48
CA LYS A 177 0.47 -10.10 -12.40
C LYS A 177 -0.39 -10.12 -13.67
N GLY A 178 -0.09 -9.28 -14.67
CA GLY A 178 -0.82 -9.24 -15.95
C GLY A 178 -2.15 -8.48 -15.90
N ILE A 179 -2.44 -7.79 -14.80
CA ILE A 179 -3.60 -6.90 -14.67
C ILE A 179 -3.48 -5.72 -15.66
N VAL A 180 -2.27 -5.18 -15.80
CA VAL A 180 -1.97 -4.07 -16.71
C VAL A 180 -1.00 -4.52 -17.80
N SER A 181 -1.39 -4.35 -19.06
CA SER A 181 -0.54 -4.62 -20.23
C SER A 181 0.00 -3.35 -20.90
N GLY A 182 -0.44 -2.17 -20.47
CA GLY A 182 -0.14 -0.90 -21.12
C GLY A 182 -0.74 -0.77 -22.53
N SER A 183 -0.30 0.26 -23.27
CA SER A 183 -0.69 0.55 -24.65
C SER A 183 0.47 1.21 -25.37
N ASP A 184 0.81 0.74 -26.57
CA ASP A 184 1.92 1.24 -27.39
C ASP A 184 3.27 1.34 -26.64
N GLY A 185 3.56 0.35 -25.78
CA GLY A 185 4.78 0.31 -24.97
C GLY A 185 4.81 1.35 -23.83
N LYS A 186 3.64 1.85 -23.42
CA LYS A 186 3.46 2.83 -22.33
C LYS A 186 2.42 2.41 -21.30
N LEU A 187 2.62 2.80 -20.05
CA LEU A 187 1.67 2.63 -18.94
C LEU A 187 0.62 3.76 -18.91
N ASN A 188 1.01 4.96 -19.37
CA ASN A 188 0.23 6.19 -19.35
C ASN A 188 -0.35 6.52 -17.95
N PRO A 189 0.47 6.60 -16.88
CA PRO A 189 -0.01 6.62 -15.49
C PRO A 189 -0.99 7.76 -15.18
N HIS A 190 -0.75 8.96 -15.70
CA HIS A 190 -1.63 10.12 -15.51
C HIS A 190 -2.81 10.17 -16.51
N GLY A 191 -2.84 9.28 -17.49
CA GLY A 191 -3.98 9.13 -18.39
C GLY A 191 -5.21 8.60 -17.64
N THR A 192 -6.40 8.94 -18.12
CA THR A 192 -7.65 8.46 -17.53
C THR A 192 -8.04 7.09 -18.08
N ALA A 193 -8.69 6.25 -17.27
CA ALA A 193 -9.17 4.95 -17.73
C ALA A 193 -10.61 5.02 -18.26
N THR A 194 -10.83 4.44 -19.43
CA THR A 194 -12.17 4.22 -20.00
C THR A 194 -12.88 3.05 -19.32
N ARG A 195 -14.20 2.94 -19.51
CA ARG A 195 -15.00 1.84 -18.95
C ARG A 195 -14.58 0.47 -19.48
N ALA A 196 -14.20 0.37 -20.75
CA ALA A 196 -13.67 -0.85 -21.34
C ALA A 196 -12.33 -1.26 -20.71
N GLU A 197 -11.39 -0.32 -20.54
CA GLU A 197 -10.10 -0.60 -19.90
C GLU A 197 -10.27 -1.05 -18.44
N VAL A 198 -11.16 -0.40 -17.69
CA VAL A 198 -11.48 -0.81 -16.31
C VAL A 198 -12.05 -2.23 -16.30
N ALA A 199 -13.00 -2.55 -17.20
CA ALA A 199 -13.56 -3.89 -17.30
C ALA A 199 -12.49 -4.94 -17.60
N THR A 200 -11.56 -4.65 -18.51
CA THR A 200 -10.45 -5.54 -18.84
C THR A 200 -9.50 -5.73 -17.68
N MET A 201 -9.15 -4.66 -16.95
CA MET A 201 -8.29 -4.79 -15.76
C MET A 201 -8.96 -5.64 -14.68
N LEU A 202 -10.28 -5.52 -14.48
CA LEU A 202 -11.02 -6.33 -13.52
C LEU A 202 -11.08 -7.81 -13.94
N MET A 203 -11.36 -8.09 -15.22
CA MET A 203 -11.33 -9.46 -15.74
C MET A 203 -9.94 -10.07 -15.60
N ASN A 204 -8.87 -9.34 -15.93
CA ASN A 204 -7.51 -9.82 -15.77
C ASN A 204 -7.14 -10.05 -14.29
N ALA A 205 -7.74 -9.28 -13.38
CA ALA A 205 -7.52 -9.41 -11.94
C ALA A 205 -8.30 -10.58 -11.30
N GLU A 206 -9.27 -11.19 -12.00
CA GLU A 206 -10.16 -12.23 -11.45
C GLU A 206 -9.38 -13.34 -10.74
N ASN A 207 -8.49 -14.03 -11.47
CA ASN A 207 -7.70 -15.16 -10.92
C ASN A 207 -6.75 -14.76 -9.78
N ILE A 208 -6.52 -13.46 -9.58
CA ILE A 208 -5.64 -12.94 -8.53
C ILE A 208 -6.48 -12.55 -7.31
N LEU A 209 -7.67 -11.99 -7.52
CA LEU A 209 -8.55 -11.47 -6.48
C LEU A 209 -9.58 -12.48 -5.96
N ASP A 210 -9.73 -13.63 -6.62
CA ASP A 210 -10.61 -14.70 -6.14
C ASP A 210 -10.01 -15.42 -4.93
N ALA A 211 -10.52 -15.11 -3.74
CA ALA A 211 -10.09 -15.67 -2.46
C ALA A 211 -10.60 -17.12 -2.21
N ASN A 212 -11.12 -17.80 -3.24
CA ASN A 212 -11.76 -19.12 -3.11
C ASN A 212 -10.84 -20.33 -3.34
N GLU A 213 -9.57 -20.15 -3.70
CA GLU A 213 -8.60 -21.25 -3.56
C GLU A 213 -7.80 -21.10 -2.26
N PRO A 214 -7.97 -22.01 -1.28
CA PRO A 214 -7.01 -22.10 -0.19
C PRO A 214 -5.68 -22.51 -0.81
N THR A 215 -4.69 -21.61 -0.76
CA THR A 215 -3.30 -22.00 -1.02
C THR A 215 -2.93 -23.04 0.03
N GLU A 216 -2.93 -24.32 -0.33
CA GLU A 216 -2.31 -25.35 0.49
C GLU A 216 -0.84 -24.92 0.70
N PRO A 217 -0.35 -24.85 1.94
CA PRO A 217 1.06 -24.62 2.17
C PRO A 217 1.81 -25.76 1.50
N GLU A 218 2.67 -25.45 0.53
CA GLU A 218 3.58 -26.44 -0.02
C GLU A 218 4.39 -27.02 1.14
N THR A 219 4.12 -28.28 1.48
CA THR A 219 4.92 -29.03 2.43
C THR A 219 6.35 -29.10 1.89
N PRO A 220 7.36 -28.63 2.63
CA PRO A 220 8.74 -28.81 2.20
C PRO A 220 9.04 -30.30 2.16
N VAL A 221 9.38 -30.81 0.98
CA VAL A 221 9.89 -32.17 0.84
C VAL A 221 11.30 -32.17 1.42
N SER A 222 11.42 -32.65 2.67
CA SER A 222 12.71 -32.86 3.32
C SER A 222 13.46 -34.00 2.61
N PRO A 223 14.71 -33.79 2.13
CA PRO A 223 15.58 -34.90 1.77
C PRO A 223 16.06 -35.58 3.05
N ASP A 224 15.89 -36.90 3.11
CA ASP A 224 16.36 -37.76 4.20
C ASP A 224 17.88 -37.66 4.42
N GLY A 225 18.25 -37.87 5.68
CA GLY A 225 19.56 -37.53 6.22
C GLY A 225 20.75 -38.39 5.79
N GLN A 226 21.92 -37.77 5.86
CA GLN A 226 23.16 -38.43 6.27
C GLN A 226 23.91 -37.55 7.27
N PRO A 227 24.56 -38.13 8.28
CA PRO A 227 25.17 -37.37 9.37
C PRO A 227 26.50 -36.77 8.92
N VAL A 228 26.74 -35.49 9.24
CA VAL A 228 28.05 -34.86 9.10
C VAL A 228 28.78 -34.98 10.46
N PRO A 229 30.06 -35.39 10.49
CA PRO A 229 30.85 -35.42 11.72
C PRO A 229 31.22 -34.01 12.17
N ASP A 230 31.28 -33.86 13.50
CA ASP A 230 31.88 -32.76 14.23
C ASP A 230 33.36 -32.59 13.83
N ASP A 231 33.73 -31.39 13.35
CA ASP A 231 35.10 -30.90 13.39
C ASP A 231 35.10 -29.38 13.53
N THR A 232 35.91 -28.96 14.48
CA THR A 232 36.05 -27.66 15.11
C THR A 232 36.60 -26.54 14.23
N ASP A 233 36.34 -25.31 14.69
CA ASP A 233 37.06 -24.06 14.45
C ASP A 233 36.81 -23.31 13.12
N ASN A 234 35.86 -22.38 13.15
CA ASN A 234 36.18 -20.98 12.83
C ASN A 234 35.13 -20.03 13.43
N GLU A 235 35.56 -19.20 14.39
CA GLU A 235 34.79 -18.05 14.85
C GLU A 235 34.57 -17.06 13.69
N THR A 236 33.32 -16.67 13.44
CA THR A 236 32.97 -15.28 13.05
C THR A 236 31.47 -15.07 13.21
N ALA A 237 31.13 -14.29 14.26
CA ALA A 237 29.90 -13.52 14.47
C ALA A 237 28.55 -14.15 14.04
N ASP A 238 27.92 -14.84 14.99
CA ASP A 238 26.48 -15.08 15.02
C ASP A 238 25.77 -13.76 15.37
N ASP A 239 25.00 -13.19 14.43
CA ASP A 239 24.17 -11.99 14.63
C ASP A 239 22.68 -12.32 14.54
N ASN A 240 22.30 -13.45 15.14
CA ASN A 240 20.89 -13.84 15.30
C ASN A 240 20.26 -13.04 16.46
N GLN A 241 20.22 -11.71 16.35
CA GLN A 241 19.45 -10.88 17.28
C GLN A 241 17.96 -11.10 17.04
N THR A 242 17.28 -11.63 18.06
CA THR A 242 15.83 -11.70 18.10
C THR A 242 15.24 -10.29 18.01
N VAL A 243 14.40 -10.04 17.00
CA VAL A 243 13.63 -8.81 16.86
C VAL A 243 12.72 -8.67 18.08
N THR A 244 12.76 -7.51 18.73
CA THR A 244 12.08 -7.23 20.01
C THR A 244 11.51 -5.81 20.01
N ASP A 245 10.42 -5.64 20.76
CA ASP A 245 9.76 -4.36 21.03
C ASP A 245 10.03 -3.83 22.45
N GLU A 246 10.95 -4.46 23.18
CA GLU A 246 11.35 -4.03 24.52
C GLU A 246 11.91 -2.61 24.49
N ILE A 247 11.21 -1.69 25.15
CA ILE A 247 11.58 -0.27 25.25
C ILE A 247 13.00 -0.11 25.82
N SER A 248 13.42 -0.99 26.74
CA SER A 248 14.76 -0.99 27.34
C SER A 248 15.89 -1.32 26.37
N LEU A 249 15.58 -1.91 25.21
CA LEU A 249 16.55 -2.29 24.20
C LEU A 249 16.65 -1.28 23.06
N ARG A 250 15.80 -0.24 23.04
CA ARG A 250 15.96 0.84 22.06
C ARG A 250 17.36 1.47 22.21
N PRO A 251 18.06 1.74 21.10
CA PRO A 251 19.30 2.49 21.16
C PRO A 251 19.01 3.88 21.75
N ILE A 252 19.96 4.44 22.50
CA ILE A 252 19.83 5.72 23.20
C ILE A 252 21.07 6.57 23.00
N GLY A 253 20.93 7.87 23.22
CA GLY A 253 22.01 8.83 23.04
C GLY A 253 22.42 8.98 21.58
N LYS A 254 23.66 9.41 21.36
CA LYS A 254 24.24 9.58 20.04
C LYS A 254 25.09 8.37 19.70
N SER A 255 24.97 7.85 18.47
CA SER A 255 25.86 6.82 17.97
C SER A 255 27.31 7.33 17.91
N ALA A 256 28.24 6.40 17.67
CA ALA A 256 29.55 6.77 17.17
C ALA A 256 29.41 7.48 15.81
N VAL A 257 30.37 8.35 15.50
CA VAL A 257 30.47 8.99 14.19
C VAL A 257 30.84 7.94 13.15
N ASP A 258 30.12 7.91 12.04
CA ASP A 258 30.32 6.98 10.94
C ASP A 258 31.45 7.41 9.98
N GLU A 259 31.67 6.61 8.93
CA GLU A 259 32.71 6.86 7.93
C GLU A 259 32.50 8.15 7.11
N TYR A 260 31.28 8.68 7.10
CA TYR A 260 30.93 9.91 6.41
C TYR A 260 30.99 11.14 7.32
N GLY A 261 31.29 10.96 8.61
CA GLY A 261 31.35 12.05 9.59
C GLY A 261 30.00 12.38 10.24
N GLY A 262 28.94 11.62 9.95
CA GLY A 262 27.63 11.78 10.57
C GLY A 262 27.41 10.82 11.75
N TYR A 263 26.30 10.97 12.46
CA TYR A 263 25.91 10.08 13.57
C TYR A 263 24.38 10.01 13.69
N TRP A 264 23.85 8.95 14.30
CA TRP A 264 22.43 8.84 14.63
C TRP A 264 22.15 9.41 16.03
N ASP A 265 21.14 10.28 16.13
CA ASP A 265 20.64 10.81 17.40
C ASP A 265 19.41 9.98 17.85
N TYR A 266 19.67 8.93 18.61
CA TYR A 266 18.63 7.98 19.02
C TYR A 266 17.67 8.54 20.06
N ASP A 267 18.10 9.53 20.86
CA ASP A 267 17.19 10.22 21.78
C ASP A 267 16.12 11.00 20.99
N LEU A 268 16.53 11.71 19.94
CA LEU A 268 15.61 12.37 19.02
C LEU A 268 14.72 11.37 18.27
N SER A 269 15.29 10.27 17.77
CA SER A 269 14.54 9.19 17.11
C SER A 269 13.43 8.64 18.00
N ASN A 270 13.77 8.22 19.22
CA ASN A 270 12.83 7.64 20.18
C ASN A 270 11.74 8.63 20.59
N ALA A 271 12.12 9.87 20.89
CA ALA A 271 11.14 10.90 21.24
C ALA A 271 10.18 11.19 20.08
N THR A 272 10.66 11.16 18.83
CA THR A 272 9.82 11.33 17.64
C THR A 272 8.87 10.14 17.47
N PHE A 273 9.37 8.90 17.61
CA PHE A 273 8.57 7.69 17.56
C PHE A 273 7.45 7.69 18.62
N ASP A 274 7.78 8.07 19.86
CA ASP A 274 6.80 8.11 20.94
C ASP A 274 5.74 9.20 20.68
N ALA A 275 6.14 10.39 20.20
CA ALA A 275 5.19 11.45 19.84
C ALA A 275 4.21 11.02 18.71
N ILE A 276 4.69 10.24 17.73
CA ILE A 276 3.82 9.67 16.68
C ILE A 276 2.83 8.68 17.28
N ASN A 277 3.27 7.83 18.21
CA ASN A 277 2.37 6.88 18.84
C ASN A 277 1.37 7.53 19.80
N ASP A 278 1.76 8.61 20.48
CA ASP A 278 0.84 9.42 21.28
C ASP A 278 -0.25 10.04 20.38
N LEU A 279 0.15 10.58 19.21
CA LEU A 279 -0.80 11.02 18.18
C LEU A 279 -1.74 9.89 17.74
N ARG A 280 -1.23 8.66 17.56
CA ARG A 280 -2.08 7.51 17.18
C ARG A 280 -3.11 7.20 18.25
N GLU A 281 -2.71 7.17 19.52
CA GLU A 281 -3.62 6.94 20.65
C GLU A 281 -4.68 8.06 20.77
N GLU A 282 -4.29 9.32 20.57
CA GLU A 282 -5.23 10.46 20.50
C GLU A 282 -6.28 10.30 19.39
N ASN A 283 -5.94 9.59 18.30
CA ASN A 283 -6.83 9.26 17.20
C ASN A 283 -7.54 7.90 17.37
N GLY A 284 -7.46 7.28 18.55
CA GLY A 284 -8.10 6.00 18.85
C GLY A 284 -7.47 4.79 18.15
N LEU A 285 -6.24 4.92 17.66
CA LEU A 285 -5.50 3.85 16.99
C LEU A 285 -4.54 3.16 17.95
N PRO A 286 -4.24 1.86 17.74
CA PRO A 286 -3.20 1.19 18.49
C PRO A 286 -1.82 1.79 18.17
N ARG A 287 -0.94 1.79 19.18
CA ARG A 287 0.49 2.12 19.00
C ARG A 287 1.11 1.15 17.98
N LEU A 288 1.97 1.66 17.12
CA LEU A 288 2.86 0.87 16.28
C LEU A 288 3.95 0.25 17.17
N THR A 289 4.31 -0.99 16.86
CA THR A 289 5.32 -1.71 17.60
C THR A 289 6.72 -1.26 17.16
N TYR A 290 7.60 -0.94 18.12
CA TYR A 290 8.99 -0.64 17.81
C TYR A 290 9.71 -1.93 17.39
N SER A 291 10.56 -1.88 16.37
CA SER A 291 11.37 -3.03 15.93
C SER A 291 12.83 -2.64 15.76
N LEU A 292 13.74 -3.34 16.44
CA LEU A 292 15.19 -3.16 16.26
C LEU A 292 15.62 -3.41 14.81
N LYS A 293 15.04 -4.41 14.14
CA LYS A 293 15.34 -4.70 12.74
C LYS A 293 14.89 -3.56 11.82
N VAL A 294 13.70 -3.00 12.06
CA VAL A 294 13.24 -1.83 11.30
C VAL A 294 14.07 -0.59 11.64
N GLN A 295 14.62 -0.47 12.86
CA GLN A 295 15.57 0.58 13.21
C GLN A 295 16.85 0.47 12.40
N GLU A 296 17.44 -0.72 12.24
CA GLU A 296 18.63 -0.91 11.40
C GLU A 296 18.39 -0.47 9.95
N TRP A 297 17.21 -0.80 9.42
CA TRP A 297 16.79 -0.39 8.08
C TRP A 297 16.57 1.13 8.00
N ALA A 298 15.93 1.72 9.00
CA ALA A 298 15.74 3.17 9.08
C ALA A 298 17.09 3.91 9.22
N ASP A 299 18.04 3.38 9.97
CA ASP A 299 19.38 3.92 10.12
C ASP A 299 20.13 3.90 8.79
N THR A 300 20.12 2.75 8.11
CA THR A 300 20.68 2.61 6.76
C THR A 300 20.07 3.65 5.82
N ARG A 301 18.74 3.73 5.81
CA ARG A 301 18.01 4.55 4.86
C ARG A 301 18.11 6.05 5.13
N SER A 302 18.14 6.47 6.40
CA SER A 302 18.33 7.87 6.79
C SER A 302 19.69 8.44 6.36
N ARG A 303 20.75 7.65 6.48
CA ARG A 303 22.08 8.00 5.94
C ARG A 303 22.08 8.05 4.42
N GLU A 304 21.42 7.10 3.76
CA GLU A 304 21.26 7.10 2.31
C GLU A 304 20.53 8.34 1.78
N ILE A 305 19.57 8.87 2.54
CA ILE A 305 18.89 10.13 2.19
C ILE A 305 19.88 11.30 2.16
N TRP A 306 20.82 11.37 3.10
CA TRP A 306 21.89 12.37 3.06
C TRP A 306 22.74 12.23 1.78
N ILE A 307 23.13 11.00 1.42
CA ILE A 307 23.92 10.74 0.21
C ILE A 307 23.19 11.25 -1.04
N VAL A 308 21.87 11.02 -1.12
CA VAL A 308 21.04 11.48 -2.23
C VAL A 308 20.89 13.01 -2.21
N ASP A 309 20.63 13.63 -1.06
CA ASP A 309 20.53 15.10 -0.93
C ASP A 309 21.82 15.78 -1.41
N GLU A 310 23.00 15.29 -1.00
CA GLU A 310 24.27 15.87 -1.45
C GLU A 310 24.56 15.63 -2.93
N ARG A 311 24.17 14.48 -3.48
CA ARG A 311 24.39 14.16 -4.89
C ARG A 311 23.48 14.97 -5.82
N ASP A 312 22.20 15.07 -5.47
CA ASP A 312 21.14 15.51 -6.37
C ASP A 312 20.53 16.86 -5.97
N GLY A 313 20.77 17.33 -4.74
CA GLY A 313 20.15 18.54 -4.18
C GLY A 313 18.65 18.40 -3.92
N ASP A 314 18.14 17.16 -3.84
CA ASP A 314 16.73 16.84 -3.64
C ASP A 314 16.53 15.54 -2.86
N ILE A 315 15.32 15.34 -2.33
CA ILE A 315 14.92 14.14 -1.60
C ILE A 315 14.36 13.07 -2.55
N SER A 316 14.94 11.87 -2.50
CA SER A 316 14.40 10.71 -3.20
C SER A 316 13.93 9.62 -2.27
N HIS A 317 12.78 9.00 -2.58
CA HIS A 317 12.36 7.69 -2.06
C HIS A 317 13.03 6.53 -2.81
N THR A 318 14.16 6.81 -3.47
CA THR A 318 15.09 5.82 -4.01
C THR A 318 16.37 5.83 -3.20
N ARG A 319 17.02 4.68 -3.13
CA ARG A 319 18.33 4.48 -2.54
C ARG A 319 19.42 5.00 -3.50
N PRO A 320 20.67 5.17 -3.03
CA PRO A 320 21.75 5.73 -3.85
C PRO A 320 22.05 4.90 -5.10
N ASP A 321 21.80 3.60 -5.02
CA ASP A 321 21.94 2.64 -6.12
C ASP A 321 20.78 2.67 -7.15
N GLY A 322 19.76 3.51 -6.91
CA GLY A 322 18.59 3.67 -7.77
C GLY A 322 17.43 2.73 -7.43
N SER A 323 17.61 1.77 -6.53
CA SER A 323 16.51 0.92 -6.07
C SER A 323 15.49 1.70 -5.23
N VAL A 324 14.26 1.22 -5.13
CA VAL A 324 13.21 1.87 -4.31
C VAL A 324 13.54 1.76 -2.82
N PHE A 325 13.08 2.72 -2.00
CA PHE A 325 13.31 2.71 -0.55
C PHE A 325 12.94 1.38 0.10
N ALA A 326 11.86 0.75 -0.36
CA ALA A 326 11.33 -0.50 0.19
C ALA A 326 12.30 -1.67 0.06
N SER A 327 13.35 -1.57 -0.78
CA SER A 327 14.38 -2.61 -0.89
C SER A 327 15.33 -2.65 0.32
N VAL A 328 15.26 -1.66 1.23
CA VAL A 328 16.11 -1.63 2.42
C VAL A 328 15.79 -2.76 3.41
N GLY A 329 14.53 -3.22 3.43
CA GLY A 329 14.04 -4.17 4.40
C GLY A 329 12.84 -4.94 3.89
N TYR A 330 12.75 -6.21 4.26
CA TYR A 330 11.64 -7.06 3.84
C TYR A 330 10.36 -6.69 4.60
N GLY A 331 9.30 -6.33 3.87
CA GLY A 331 8.01 -5.90 4.45
C GLY A 331 7.82 -4.39 4.51
N CYS A 332 8.85 -3.62 4.18
CA CYS A 332 8.82 -2.16 4.19
C CYS A 332 7.78 -1.63 3.19
N ASN A 333 6.79 -0.89 3.67
CA ASN A 333 5.61 -0.54 2.87
C ASN A 333 5.33 0.95 2.75
N ALA A 334 5.99 1.77 3.59
CA ALA A 334 5.88 3.22 3.54
C ALA A 334 7.10 3.88 4.18
N GLU A 335 7.39 5.11 3.75
CA GLU A 335 8.48 5.93 4.24
C GLU A 335 7.99 7.37 4.43
N ASN A 336 8.28 7.96 5.59
CA ASN A 336 8.22 9.41 5.78
C ASN A 336 9.65 9.92 5.91
N ALA A 337 10.05 10.81 5.01
CA ALA A 337 11.41 11.35 4.99
C ALA A 337 11.38 12.87 5.13
N LEU A 338 12.35 13.42 5.86
CA LEU A 338 12.47 14.85 6.12
C LEU A 338 13.95 15.25 6.18
N ILE A 339 14.36 16.26 5.40
CA ILE A 339 15.77 16.63 5.19
C ILE A 339 16.09 18.05 5.66
N GLY A 340 17.38 18.32 5.88
CA GLY A 340 17.91 19.68 5.98
C GLY A 340 17.45 20.46 7.21
N LEU A 341 17.08 19.77 8.29
CA LEU A 341 16.59 20.41 9.50
C LEU A 341 17.76 20.99 10.30
N ILE A 342 17.83 22.33 10.39
CA ILE A 342 18.92 23.05 11.08
C ILE A 342 18.67 23.15 12.60
N THR A 343 17.44 22.90 13.02
CA THR A 343 17.03 22.68 14.40
C THR A 343 15.83 21.76 14.35
N THR A 344 15.84 20.64 15.06
CA THR A 344 14.64 19.82 15.18
C THR A 344 14.55 19.19 16.56
N ASN A 345 13.31 19.00 17.00
CA ASN A 345 12.94 18.17 18.13
C ASN A 345 11.81 17.23 17.66
N ALA A 346 11.46 16.28 18.51
CA ALA A 346 10.42 15.30 18.20
C ALA A 346 9.10 15.91 17.71
N GLN A 347 8.64 16.97 18.37
CA GLN A 347 7.39 17.64 18.01
C GLN A 347 7.50 18.37 16.66
N GLU A 348 8.65 18.92 16.33
CA GLU A 348 8.88 19.57 15.04
C GLU A 348 8.91 18.55 13.89
N ASN A 349 9.59 17.41 14.08
CA ASN A 349 9.55 16.28 13.14
C ASN A 349 8.10 15.83 12.90
N LEU A 350 7.38 15.56 14.00
CA LEU A 350 5.97 15.17 13.95
C LEU A 350 5.13 16.21 13.22
N ASN A 351 5.23 17.50 13.56
CA ASN A 351 4.44 18.55 12.93
C ASN A 351 4.73 18.69 11.43
N LYS A 352 6.01 18.58 11.03
CA LYS A 352 6.41 18.65 9.61
C LYS A 352 5.90 17.44 8.83
N TRP A 353 6.00 16.23 9.38
CA TRP A 353 5.39 15.06 8.78
C TRP A 353 3.87 15.17 8.76
N TYR A 354 3.24 15.54 9.86
CA TYR A 354 1.80 15.70 9.95
C TYR A 354 1.30 16.73 8.93
N GLY A 355 2.02 17.82 8.71
CA GLY A 355 1.71 18.82 7.68
C GLY A 355 1.60 18.27 6.24
N SER A 356 2.26 17.14 5.94
CA SER A 356 2.11 16.41 4.69
C SER A 356 1.00 15.36 4.78
N GLN A 357 0.06 15.38 3.83
CA GLN A 357 -1.03 14.40 3.78
C GLN A 357 -0.51 12.97 3.73
N GLY A 358 0.39 12.65 2.80
CA GLY A 358 0.91 11.28 2.64
C GLY A 358 1.66 10.79 3.88
N HIS A 359 2.42 11.67 4.54
CA HIS A 359 3.12 11.30 5.77
C HIS A 359 2.15 11.07 6.94
N ARG A 360 1.11 11.90 7.06
CA ARG A 360 0.04 11.75 8.05
C ARG A 360 -0.72 10.45 7.85
N GLU A 361 -1.07 10.11 6.60
CA GLU A 361 -1.70 8.85 6.25
C GLU A 361 -0.81 7.67 6.67
N ASN A 362 0.49 7.72 6.37
CA ASN A 362 1.42 6.70 6.84
C ASN A 362 1.44 6.61 8.38
N MET A 363 1.49 7.72 9.11
CA MET A 363 1.50 7.72 10.59
C MET A 363 0.21 7.18 11.21
N LEU A 364 -0.93 7.32 10.54
CA LEU A 364 -2.26 6.92 11.05
C LEU A 364 -2.81 5.64 10.41
N ASN A 365 -2.05 4.97 9.54
CA ASN A 365 -2.52 3.76 8.87
C ASN A 365 -2.69 2.58 9.86
N THR A 366 -3.48 1.59 9.46
CA THR A 366 -3.67 0.33 10.23
C THR A 366 -2.92 -0.87 9.64
N ARG A 367 -2.38 -0.72 8.42
CA ARG A 367 -1.65 -1.76 7.67
C ARG A 367 -0.28 -2.06 8.25
N SER A 368 0.44 -1.05 8.70
CA SER A 368 1.77 -1.18 9.29
C SER A 368 1.66 -1.69 10.72
N LYS A 369 2.54 -2.62 11.07
CA LYS A 369 2.56 -3.29 12.38
C LYS A 369 3.78 -2.87 13.18
N THR A 370 4.93 -2.81 12.51
CA THR A 370 6.16 -2.32 13.12
C THR A 370 6.64 -1.05 12.43
N THR A 371 7.36 -0.21 13.18
CA THR A 371 7.96 1.01 12.66
C THR A 371 9.20 1.36 13.47
N ALA A 372 10.07 2.18 12.88
CA ALA A 372 11.15 2.83 13.59
C ALA A 372 11.35 4.23 13.03
N VAL A 373 11.90 5.11 13.86
CA VAL A 373 12.33 6.44 13.44
C VAL A 373 13.84 6.50 13.52
N SER A 374 14.48 7.04 12.51
CA SER A 374 15.90 7.36 12.51
C SER A 374 16.12 8.86 12.31
N ALA A 375 17.10 9.41 13.01
CA ALA A 375 17.55 10.79 12.87
C ALA A 375 19.06 10.80 12.64
N TYR A 376 19.47 10.82 11.37
CA TYR A 376 20.87 10.91 10.99
C TYR A 376 21.31 12.37 10.93
N VAL A 377 22.36 12.71 11.67
CA VAL A 377 22.90 14.06 11.79
C VAL A 377 24.20 14.15 11.01
N GLN A 378 24.29 15.10 10.09
CA GLN A 378 25.48 15.37 9.31
C GLN A 378 25.72 16.88 9.24
N GLY A 379 26.85 17.32 9.81
CA GLY A 379 27.11 18.74 10.04
C GLY A 379 26.01 19.38 10.91
N GLU A 380 25.36 20.41 10.38
CA GLU A 380 24.24 21.11 11.05
C GLU A 380 22.85 20.60 10.61
N LYS A 381 22.79 19.63 9.69
CA LYS A 381 21.52 19.11 9.16
C LYS A 381 21.14 17.80 9.86
N VAL A 382 19.84 17.65 10.12
CA VAL A 382 19.23 16.36 10.49
C VAL A 382 18.38 15.82 9.35
N TYR A 383 18.57 14.52 9.07
CA TYR A 383 17.83 13.70 8.12
C TYR A 383 16.97 12.73 8.93
N ALA A 384 15.71 13.12 9.16
CA ALA A 384 14.75 12.32 9.90
C ALA A 384 13.97 11.41 8.96
N LEU A 385 13.81 10.15 9.38
CA LEU A 385 13.15 9.11 8.63
C LEU A 385 12.24 8.31 9.54
N GLN A 386 10.99 8.08 9.13
CA GLN A 386 10.18 7.02 9.70
C GLN A 386 9.95 5.95 8.64
N LEU A 387 10.33 4.71 8.97
CA LEU A 387 10.11 3.56 8.11
C LEU A 387 8.99 2.70 8.70
N PHE A 388 8.06 2.26 7.86
CA PHE A 388 6.92 1.45 8.27
C PHE A 388 6.97 0.09 7.62
N ASP A 389 6.62 -0.93 8.40
CA ASP A 389 6.67 -2.32 7.98
C ASP A 389 5.35 -3.04 8.28
N LYS A 390 4.93 -3.92 7.36
CA LYS A 390 3.67 -4.68 7.49
C LYS A 390 3.78 -5.87 8.45
N LEU A 391 4.98 -6.27 8.81
CA LEU A 391 5.22 -7.47 9.61
C LEU A 391 5.25 -7.14 11.10
N THR A 392 4.66 -8.03 11.87
CA THR A 392 4.80 -8.08 13.32
C THR A 392 6.21 -8.52 13.72
N ILE A 393 6.57 -8.32 14.99
CA ILE A 393 7.84 -8.79 15.55
C ILE A 393 8.01 -10.31 15.38
N THR A 394 6.94 -11.08 15.54
CA THR A 394 6.98 -12.53 15.35
C THR A 394 7.26 -12.90 13.90
N GLU A 395 6.63 -12.23 12.94
CA GLU A 395 6.86 -12.50 11.51
C GLU A 395 8.26 -12.09 11.06
N LEU A 396 8.81 -10.99 11.60
CA LEU A 396 10.18 -10.57 11.36
C LEU A 396 11.21 -11.57 11.91
N ASN A 397 10.91 -12.24 13.04
CA ASN A 397 11.79 -13.27 13.62
C ASN A 397 11.77 -14.61 12.87
N ASN A 398 10.73 -14.87 12.08
CA ASN A 398 10.54 -16.14 11.38
C ASN A 398 11.06 -16.11 9.93
N ARG A 399 11.76 -15.04 9.55
CA ARG A 399 12.33 -14.81 8.23
C ARG A 399 13.82 -14.50 8.38
#